data_AF-A0A3D2L7Y3-F1
#
_entry.id   AF-A0A3D2L7Y3-F1
#
_cell.length_a   1.000
_cell.length_b   1.000
_cell.length_c   1.000
_cell.angle_alpha   90.00
_cell.angle_beta   90.00
_cell.angle_gamma   90.00
#
_symmetry.space_group_name_H-M   'P 1'
#
loop_
_entity.id
_entity.type
_entity.pdbx_description
1 polymer ?
#
loop_
_entity_poly.entity_id
_entity_poly.type
_entity_poly.pdbx_seq_one_letter_code
_entity_poly.pdbx_strand_id
1 'polypeptide(L)'
;GHDAMTAPGPTRLAMKYGVPIVPVSTVRTGPARFRITFHEPFMPETTGDETADIQRSVQRITDFIEEQVRANPGQWFWQHRRWPKEAWKAAGIT
;
A
#
# COMPACT_ATOMS: atom_id res chain seq x y z
N GLY A 1 -9.23 -9.48 -4.37
CA GLY A 1 -7.81 -9.11 -4.61
C GLY A 1 -7.04 -10.31 -5.10
N HIS A 2 -5.74 -10.14 -5.40
CA HIS A 2 -4.79 -11.22 -5.65
C HIS A 2 -3.56 -10.97 -4.79
N ASP A 3 -2.93 -12.03 -4.30
CA ASP A 3 -1.69 -11.93 -3.54
C ASP A 3 -0.60 -11.24 -4.36
N ALA A 4 0.19 -10.41 -3.70
CA ALA A 4 1.29 -9.68 -4.33
C ALA A 4 2.43 -9.51 -3.33
N MET A 5 3.67 -9.72 -3.77
CA MET A 5 4.84 -9.56 -2.90
C MET A 5 4.98 -8.10 -2.46
N THR A 6 4.88 -7.82 -1.17
CA THR A 6 4.92 -6.45 -0.65
C THR A 6 6.05 -6.32 0.36
N ALA A 7 6.90 -5.31 0.19
CA ALA A 7 8.03 -5.10 1.09
C ALA A 7 7.54 -4.63 2.47
N PRO A 8 7.94 -5.28 3.58
CA PRO A 8 7.50 -4.92 4.93
C PRO A 8 8.31 -3.78 5.56
N GLY A 9 9.09 -3.04 4.76
CA GLY A 9 10.04 -2.03 5.23
C GLY A 9 9.43 -0.98 6.18
N PRO A 10 8.32 -0.30 5.79
CA PRO A 10 7.67 0.69 6.65
C PRO A 10 7.24 0.10 7.99
N THR A 11 6.60 -1.08 7.97
CA THR A 11 6.17 -1.81 9.16
C THR A 11 7.32 -2.16 10.08
N ARG A 12 8.40 -2.76 9.55
CA ARG A 12 9.55 -3.16 10.36
C ARG A 12 10.24 -1.96 11.01
N LEU A 13 10.36 -0.84 10.30
CA LEU A 13 10.93 0.39 10.85
C LEU A 13 10.04 0.97 11.96
N ALA A 14 8.72 1.01 11.73
CA ALA A 14 7.75 1.49 12.71
C ALA A 14 7.78 0.66 14.00
N MET A 15 7.76 -0.68 13.89
CA MET A 15 7.87 -1.58 15.04
C MET A 15 9.21 -1.43 15.76
N LYS A 16 10.33 -1.36 15.02
CA LYS A 16 11.68 -1.26 15.60
C LYS A 16 11.88 0.01 16.43
N TYR A 17 11.37 1.14 15.94
CA TYR A 17 11.59 2.43 16.58
C TYR A 17 10.40 2.92 17.41
N GLY A 18 9.31 2.16 17.47
CA GLY A 18 8.11 2.56 18.20
C GLY A 18 7.48 3.85 17.64
N VAL A 19 7.47 4.00 16.32
CA VAL A 19 6.96 5.21 15.64
C VAL A 19 5.76 4.89 14.76
N PRO A 20 4.83 5.85 14.56
CA PRO A 20 3.66 5.63 13.71
C PRO A 20 4.02 5.61 12.22
N ILE A 21 3.20 4.92 11.45
CA ILE A 21 3.16 5.03 10.00
C ILE A 21 2.14 6.10 9.64
N VAL A 22 2.55 7.09 8.84
CA VAL A 22 1.68 8.15 8.33
C VAL A 22 1.38 7.85 6.85
N PRO A 23 0.17 7.42 6.49
CA PRO A 23 -0.19 7.26 5.09
C PRO A 23 -0.26 8.63 4.40
N VAL A 24 0.30 8.72 3.19
CA VAL A 24 0.31 9.95 2.39
C VAL A 24 -0.18 9.64 0.99
N SER A 25 -1.08 10.47 0.48
CA SER A 25 -1.57 10.41 -0.90
C SER A 25 -1.25 11.70 -1.64
N THR A 26 -0.93 11.60 -2.92
CA THR A 26 -0.72 12.75 -3.80
C THR A 26 -1.63 12.64 -5.01
N VAL A 27 -2.46 13.66 -5.24
CA VAL A 27 -3.38 13.72 -6.38
C VAL A 27 -3.06 14.95 -7.22
N ARG A 28 -2.86 14.76 -8.52
CA ARG A 28 -2.75 15.85 -9.50
C ARG A 28 -4.14 16.48 -9.69
N THR A 29 -4.24 17.78 -9.47
CA THR A 29 -5.48 18.56 -9.58
C THR A 29 -5.49 19.50 -10.79
N GLY A 30 -4.37 19.59 -11.52
CA GLY A 30 -4.24 20.36 -12.75
C GLY A 30 -2.81 20.31 -13.32
N PRO A 31 -2.51 21.09 -14.37
CA PRO A 31 -1.16 21.21 -14.91
C PRO A 31 -0.20 21.67 -13.82
N ALA A 32 0.84 20.86 -13.55
CA ALA A 32 1.83 21.09 -12.50
C ALA A 32 1.24 21.42 -11.11
N ARG A 33 0.02 20.96 -10.79
CA ARG A 33 -0.66 21.23 -9.52
C ARG A 33 -1.02 19.93 -8.81
N PHE A 34 -0.63 19.80 -7.56
CA PHE A 34 -0.81 18.59 -6.76
C PHE A 34 -1.37 18.93 -5.39
N ARG A 35 -2.28 18.08 -4.90
CA ARG A 35 -2.74 18.08 -3.52
C ARG A 35 -2.08 16.90 -2.82
N ILE A 36 -1.40 17.18 -1.71
CA ILE A 36 -0.84 16.17 -0.83
C ILE A 36 -1.73 16.12 0.42
N THR A 37 -2.17 14.92 0.77
CA THR A 37 -2.97 14.68 1.97
C THR A 37 -2.20 13.74 2.88
N PHE A 38 -1.99 14.17 4.12
CA PHE A 38 -1.51 13.33 5.22
C PHE A 38 -2.74 12.76 5.92
N HIS A 39 -2.80 11.44 6.03
CA HIS A 39 -3.93 10.73 6.63
C HIS A 39 -3.63 10.38 8.09
N GLU A 40 -4.66 9.91 8.79
CA GLU A 40 -4.54 9.53 10.19
C GLU A 40 -3.40 8.53 10.40
N PRO A 41 -2.42 8.85 11.27
CA PRO A 41 -1.32 7.93 11.57
C PRO A 41 -1.83 6.66 12.25
N PHE A 42 -1.08 5.58 12.12
CA PHE A 42 -1.35 4.36 12.89
C PHE A 42 -0.07 3.68 13.36
N MET A 43 -0.19 3.00 14.50
CA MET A 43 0.85 2.11 15.01
C MET A 43 0.62 0.70 14.44
N PRO A 44 1.69 -0.01 14.00
CA PRO A 44 1.59 -1.45 13.81
C PRO A 44 1.14 -2.12 15.12
N GLU A 45 0.27 -3.11 15.00
CA GLU A 45 -0.13 -3.94 16.13
C GLU A 45 1.05 -4.79 16.60
N THR A 46 1.09 -5.12 17.89
CA THR A 46 2.11 -6.02 18.45
C THR A 46 1.40 -7.03 19.36
N THR A 47 1.11 -8.21 18.82
CA THR A 47 0.38 -9.28 19.52
C THR A 47 1.29 -10.40 20.02
N GLY A 48 2.59 -10.32 19.76
CA GLY A 48 3.57 -11.35 20.10
C GLY A 48 3.84 -12.37 18.98
N ASP A 49 3.11 -12.28 17.86
CA ASP A 49 3.42 -12.98 16.62
C ASP A 49 3.89 -11.93 15.59
N GLU A 50 5.21 -11.71 15.55
CA GLU A 50 5.81 -10.70 14.69
C GLU A 50 5.47 -10.91 13.21
N THR A 51 5.32 -12.15 12.75
CA THR A 51 5.01 -12.42 11.34
C THR A 51 3.58 -11.99 11.03
N ALA A 52 2.63 -12.35 11.88
CA ALA A 52 1.24 -11.96 11.72
C ALA A 52 1.03 -10.44 11.90
N ASP A 53 1.73 -9.83 12.86
CA ASP A 53 1.77 -8.38 13.09
C ASP A 53 2.25 -7.64 11.84
N ILE A 54 3.35 -8.11 11.24
CA ILE A 54 3.89 -7.54 10.00
C ILE A 54 2.87 -7.65 8.87
N GLN A 55 2.26 -8.82 8.69
CA GLN A 55 1.26 -9.05 7.63
C GLN A 55 0.05 -8.13 7.78
N ARG A 56 -0.51 -7.98 8.99
CA ARG A 56 -1.66 -7.08 9.24
C ARG A 56 -1.34 -5.63 8.88
N SER A 57 -0.18 -5.14 9.31
CA SER A 57 0.23 -3.77 9.00
C SER A 57 0.50 -3.56 7.51
N VAL A 58 1.14 -4.54 6.83
CA VAL A 58 1.34 -4.49 5.37
C VAL A 58 0.02 -4.51 4.61
N GLN A 59 -0.96 -5.30 5.07
CA GLN A 59 -2.30 -5.34 4.48
C GLN A 59 -2.99 -3.97 4.63
N ARG A 60 -2.96 -3.37 5.83
CA ARG A 60 -3.53 -2.02 6.06
C ARG A 60 -2.92 -0.95 5.15
N ILE A 61 -1.61 -1.00 4.90
CA ILE A 61 -0.95 -0.10 3.93
C ILE A 61 -1.45 -0.36 2.51
N THR A 62 -1.61 -1.64 2.14
CA THR A 62 -2.07 -2.04 0.81
C THR A 62 -3.52 -1.63 0.58
N ASP A 63 -4.40 -1.78 1.58
CA ASP A 63 -5.79 -1.34 1.53
C ASP A 63 -5.90 0.17 1.33
N PHE A 64 -5.08 0.94 2.04
CA PHE A 64 -4.97 2.39 1.82
C PHE A 64 -4.57 2.72 0.38
N ILE A 65 -3.51 2.08 -0.14
CA ILE A 65 -3.06 2.28 -1.53
C ILE A 65 -4.19 1.93 -2.51
N GLU A 66 -4.88 0.82 -2.29
CA GLU A 66 -6.00 0.37 -3.13
C GLU A 66 -7.13 1.41 -3.16
N GLU A 67 -7.49 1.99 -2.02
CA GLU A 67 -8.48 3.08 -1.95
C GLU A 67 -8.05 4.29 -2.78
N GLN A 68 -6.80 4.73 -2.63
CA GLN A 68 -6.28 5.89 -3.37
C GLN A 68 -6.24 5.63 -4.89
N VAL A 69 -5.85 4.41 -5.30
CA VAL A 69 -5.83 4.00 -6.70
C VAL A 69 -7.25 3.92 -7.28
N ARG A 70 -8.21 3.35 -6.55
CA ARG A 70 -9.62 3.28 -6.98
C ARG A 70 -10.24 4.67 -7.15
N ALA A 71 -9.86 5.64 -6.31
CA ALA A 71 -10.34 7.00 -6.41
C ALA A 71 -9.83 7.73 -7.68
N ASN A 72 -8.60 7.45 -8.13
CA ASN A 72 -7.98 8.12 -9.28
C ASN A 72 -7.13 7.15 -10.13
N PRO A 73 -7.72 6.13 -10.77
CA PRO A 73 -6.95 5.05 -11.40
C PRO A 73 -6.05 5.54 -12.54
N GLY A 74 -6.47 6.58 -13.28
CA GLY A 74 -5.67 7.17 -14.35
C GLY A 74 -4.39 7.88 -13.89
N GLN A 75 -4.23 8.13 -12.58
CA GLN A 75 -3.04 8.76 -12.01
C GLN A 75 -2.04 7.76 -11.42
N TRP A 76 -2.38 6.47 -11.38
CA TRP A 76 -1.46 5.44 -10.91
C TRP A 76 -0.46 5.05 -11.99
N PHE A 77 0.76 4.75 -11.57
CA PHE A 77 1.84 4.34 -12.47
C PHE A 77 1.75 2.84 -12.79
N TRP A 78 0.91 2.48 -13.77
CA TRP A 78 0.59 1.08 -14.15
C TRP A 78 1.70 0.29 -14.85
N GLN A 79 2.94 0.77 -14.90
CA GLN A 79 4.02 0.10 -15.65
C GLN A 79 4.48 -1.22 -15.00
N HIS A 80 4.24 -1.40 -13.71
CA HIS A 80 4.69 -2.59 -12.99
C HIS A 80 3.70 -3.75 -13.12
N ARG A 81 4.21 -4.93 -13.52
CA ARG A 81 3.47 -6.20 -13.43
C ARG A 81 3.36 -6.65 -11.98
N ARG A 82 2.41 -6.05 -11.27
CA ARG A 82 2.29 -6.16 -9.80
C ARG A 82 1.93 -7.55 -9.32
N TRP A 83 1.03 -8.23 -10.04
CA TRP A 83 0.47 -9.51 -9.66
C TRP A 83 1.28 -10.70 -10.21
N PRO A 84 1.19 -11.88 -9.57
CA PRO A 84 1.82 -13.11 -10.06
C PRO A 84 1.26 -13.53 -11.42
N LYS A 85 2.01 -14.36 -12.16
CA LYS A 85 1.66 -14.77 -13.53
C LYS A 85 0.31 -15.49 -13.60
N GLU A 86 -0.01 -16.25 -12.58
CA GLU A 86 -1.24 -17.03 -12.43
C GLU A 86 -2.46 -16.12 -12.39
N ALA A 87 -2.35 -14.95 -11.73
CA ALA A 87 -3.41 -13.95 -11.69
C ALA A 87 -3.64 -13.34 -13.07
N TRP A 88 -2.58 -13.05 -13.82
CA TRP A 88 -2.69 -12.52 -15.19
C TRP A 88 -3.32 -13.52 -16.17
N LYS A 89 -2.95 -14.80 -16.06
CA LYS A 89 -3.56 -15.90 -16.84
C LYS A 89 -5.04 -16.04 -16.52
N ALA A 90 -5.40 -16.04 -15.23
CA ALA A 90 -6.79 -16.12 -14.81
C ALA A 90 -7.64 -14.94 -15.33
N ALA A 91 -7.03 -13.77 -15.51
CA ALA A 91 -7.66 -12.58 -16.09
C ALA A 91 -7.70 -12.58 -17.64
N GLY A 92 -7.14 -13.58 -18.32
CA GLY A 92 -7.12 -13.67 -19.79
C GLY A 92 -6.21 -12.66 -20.48
N ILE A 93 -5.25 -12.07 -19.76
CA ILE A 93 -4.33 -11.04 -20.29
C ILE A 93 -3.06 -11.68 -20.89
N THR A 94 -2.68 -12.87 -20.43
CA THR A 94 -1.50 -13.63 -20.87
C THR A 94 -1.81 -15.11 -21.01
#